data_AF-A0A918QC70-F1
#
_entry.id   AF-A0A918QC70-F1
#
_cell.length_a   1.000
_cell.length_b   1.000
_cell.length_c   1.000
_cell.angle_alpha   90.00
_cell.angle_beta   90.00
_cell.angle_gamma   90.00
#
_symmetry.space_group_name_H-M   'P 1'
#
loop_
_entity.id
_entity.type
_entity.pdbx_description
1 polymer ?
#
loop_
_entity_poly.entity_id
_entity_poly.type
_entity_poly.pdbx_seq_one_letter_code
_entity_poly.pdbx_strand_id
1 'polypeptide(L)'
;MAALLKEESTITAKGQTTVPKAVRQALGVDYGGRIAFFVDDARRVYVEKATQEVSDPVVDRFLTFLAHDMTKHPGTSIIPIPATLRDRMAALVGDIDVDLDAEIDGGVAL
;
A
#
# COMPACT_ATOMS: atom_id res chain seq x y z
N MET A 1 -17.37 11.89 3.89
CA MET A 1 -17.68 12.34 2.51
C MET A 1 -16.41 12.94 1.92
N ALA A 2 -15.87 12.38 0.84
CA ALA A 2 -14.71 12.96 0.18
C ALA A 2 -15.12 14.24 -0.54
N ALA A 3 -14.43 15.35 -0.26
CA ALA A 3 -14.62 16.59 -0.98
C ALA A 3 -14.18 16.40 -2.44
N LEU A 4 -15.02 16.80 -3.40
CA LEU A 4 -14.68 16.76 -4.82
C LEU A 4 -13.77 17.97 -5.14
N LEU A 5 -12.50 17.72 -5.42
CA LEU A 5 -11.56 18.73 -5.91
C LEU A 5 -11.80 18.95 -7.41
N LYS A 6 -12.18 20.16 -7.81
CA LYS A 6 -12.33 20.57 -9.21
C LYS A 6 -11.31 21.65 -9.55
N GLU A 7 -10.48 21.39 -10.55
CA GLU A 7 -9.55 22.35 -11.16
C GLU A 7 -9.70 22.29 -12.68
N GLU A 8 -9.44 23.40 -13.38
CA GLU A 8 -9.59 23.50 -14.83
C GLU A 8 -8.24 23.86 -15.47
N SER A 9 -7.89 23.15 -16.56
CA SER A 9 -6.69 23.44 -17.36
C SER A 9 -7.06 23.47 -18.84
N THR A 10 -6.42 24.35 -19.60
CA THR A 10 -6.59 24.40 -21.06
C THR A 10 -5.64 23.41 -21.74
N ILE A 11 -6.13 22.74 -22.78
CA ILE A 11 -5.30 21.93 -23.66
C ILE A 11 -4.65 22.86 -24.70
N THR A 12 -3.33 22.80 -24.80
CA THR A 12 -2.56 23.54 -25.81
C THR A 12 -2.82 22.99 -27.21
N ALA A 13 -2.43 23.73 -28.25
CA ALA A 13 -2.53 23.27 -29.64
C ALA A 13 -1.81 21.93 -29.91
N LYS A 14 -0.83 21.55 -29.08
CA LYS A 14 -0.10 20.27 -29.17
C LYS A 14 -0.75 19.13 -28.38
N GLY A 15 -1.95 19.33 -27.84
CA GLY A 15 -2.63 18.33 -27.01
C GLY A 15 -2.07 18.21 -25.59
N GLN A 16 -1.20 19.12 -25.15
CA GLN A 16 -0.62 19.09 -23.81
C GLN A 16 -1.48 19.90 -22.83
N THR A 17 -1.61 19.45 -21.60
CA THR A 17 -2.19 20.23 -20.50
C THR A 17 -1.37 20.06 -19.23
N THR A 18 -1.41 21.06 -18.36
CA THR A 18 -0.76 21.01 -17.05
C THR A 18 -1.70 20.37 -16.03
N VAL A 19 -1.18 19.45 -15.22
CA VAL A 19 -1.90 18.95 -14.04
C VAL A 19 -1.75 19.99 -12.91
N PRO A 20 -2.82 20.61 -12.41
CA PRO A 20 -2.76 21.63 -11.37
C PRO A 20 -2.11 21.11 -10.08
N LYS A 21 -1.49 22.01 -9.30
CA LYS A 21 -0.73 21.62 -8.09
C LYS A 21 -1.58 20.81 -7.11
N ALA A 22 -2.80 21.27 -6.83
CA ALA A 22 -3.72 20.58 -5.91
C ALA A 22 -4.03 19.15 -6.39
N VAL A 23 -4.22 18.95 -7.71
CA VAL A 23 -4.45 17.63 -8.29
C VAL A 23 -3.20 16.74 -8.21
N ARG A 24 -2.01 17.27 -8.48
CA ARG A 24 -0.76 16.50 -8.32
C ARG A 24 -0.53 16.03 -6.88
N GLN A 25 -0.82 16.90 -5.91
CA GLN A 25 -0.73 16.58 -4.48
C GLN A 25 -1.75 15.51 -4.09
N ALA A 26 -2.98 15.62 -4.58
CA ALA A 26 -4.01 14.60 -4.35
C ALA A 26 -3.65 13.24 -4.98
N LEU A 27 -2.97 13.24 -6.13
CA LEU A 27 -2.44 12.03 -6.77
C LEU A 27 -1.14 11.50 -6.12
N GLY A 28 -0.49 12.27 -5.24
CA GLY A 28 0.82 11.92 -4.68
C GLY A 28 1.92 11.80 -5.74
N VAL A 29 1.89 12.64 -6.77
CA VAL A 29 2.83 12.64 -7.90
C VAL A 29 3.71 13.89 -7.85
N ASP A 30 5.02 13.68 -7.71
CA ASP A 30 6.03 14.74 -7.78
C ASP A 30 6.61 14.92 -9.19
N TYR A 31 7.53 15.87 -9.34
CA TYR A 31 8.24 16.14 -10.58
C TYR A 31 8.93 14.88 -11.11
N GLY A 32 8.75 14.57 -12.40
CA GLY A 32 9.26 13.34 -13.02
C GLY A 32 8.43 12.08 -12.74
N GLY A 33 7.41 12.17 -11.88
CA GLY A 33 6.46 11.09 -11.67
C GLY A 33 5.58 10.84 -12.91
N ARG A 34 5.11 9.60 -13.05
CA ARG A 34 4.25 9.17 -14.17
C ARG A 34 2.80 9.10 -13.74
N ILE A 35 1.91 9.40 -14.69
CA ILE A 35 0.45 9.26 -14.54
C ILE A 35 -0.09 8.40 -15.68
N ALA A 36 -1.14 7.63 -15.40
CA ALA A 36 -1.87 6.86 -16.39
C ALA A 36 -3.23 7.50 -16.64
N PHE A 37 -3.62 7.61 -17.91
CA PHE A 37 -4.95 8.06 -18.33
C PHE A 37 -5.84 6.86 -18.61
N PHE A 38 -7.03 6.85 -18.04
CA PHE A 38 -8.06 5.86 -18.30
C PHE A 38 -9.28 6.54 -18.90
N VAL A 39 -9.97 5.84 -19.78
CA VAL A 39 -11.25 6.28 -20.34
C VAL A 39 -12.26 5.18 -20.02
N ASP A 40 -13.34 5.54 -19.34
CA ASP A 40 -14.42 4.61 -19.03
C ASP A 40 -15.51 4.59 -20.11
N ASP A 41 -16.48 3.69 -19.96
CA ASP A 41 -17.62 3.56 -20.89
C ASP A 41 -18.52 4.81 -20.93
N ALA A 42 -18.49 5.62 -19.87
CA ALA A 42 -19.19 6.90 -19.81
C ALA A 42 -18.41 8.05 -20.48
N ARG A 43 -17.26 7.75 -21.11
CA ARG A 43 -16.34 8.71 -21.73
C ARG A 43 -15.74 9.71 -20.72
N ARG A 44 -15.68 9.34 -19.45
CA ARG A 44 -14.97 10.10 -18.42
C ARG A 44 -13.49 9.72 -18.48
N VAL A 45 -12.64 10.72 -18.34
CA VAL A 45 -11.20 10.54 -18.27
C VAL A 45 -10.77 10.56 -16.81
N TYR A 46 -10.08 9.51 -16.39
CA TYR A 46 -9.48 9.41 -15.06
C TYR A 46 -7.97 9.43 -15.17
N VAL A 47 -7.34 9.96 -14.13
CA VAL A 47 -5.89 9.98 -14.02
C VAL A 47 -5.53 9.32 -12.71
N GLU A 48 -4.63 8.35 -12.78
CA GLU A 48 -4.06 7.71 -11.60
C GLU A 48 -2.53 7.88 -11.59
N LYS A 49 -1.94 7.85 -10.40
CA LYS A 49 -0.48 7.73 -10.28
C LYS A 49 -0.06 6.41 -10.91
N ALA A 50 0.81 6.46 -11.90
CA ALA A 50 1.36 5.26 -12.48
C ALA A 50 2.35 4.65 -11.48
N THR A 51 1.90 3.63 -10.76
CA THR A 51 2.78 2.79 -9.96
C THR A 51 3.62 1.96 -10.91
N GLN A 52 4.93 2.00 -10.71
CA GLN A 52 5.73 0.85 -11.12
C GLN A 52 5.32 -0.26 -10.16
N GLU A 53 4.80 -1.37 -10.67
CA GLU A 53 4.80 -2.61 -9.90
C GLU A 53 6.27 -2.95 -9.66
N VAL A 54 6.79 -2.46 -8.53
CA VAL A 54 8.05 -2.95 -8.00
C VAL A 54 7.69 -4.26 -7.34
N SER A 55 7.64 -5.31 -8.16
CA SER A 55 7.64 -6.68 -7.70
C SER A 55 9.03 -6.92 -7.09
N ASP A 56 9.05 -7.24 -5.80
CA ASP A 56 10.25 -7.77 -5.17
C ASP A 56 10.27 -9.28 -5.45
N PRO A 57 11.17 -9.78 -6.32
CA PRO A 57 11.17 -11.17 -6.71
C PRO A 57 11.49 -12.11 -5.54
N VAL A 58 12.11 -11.63 -4.47
CA VAL A 58 12.36 -12.41 -3.25
C VAL A 58 11.07 -12.56 -2.45
N VAL A 59 10.36 -11.45 -2.23
CA VAL A 59 9.06 -11.47 -1.54
C VAL A 59 8.06 -12.33 -2.31
N ASP A 60 7.97 -12.17 -3.63
CA ASP A 60 7.03 -12.94 -4.45
C ASP A 60 7.29 -14.44 -4.40
N ARG A 61 8.57 -14.85 -4.48
CA ARG A 61 8.96 -16.25 -4.34
C ARG A 61 8.67 -16.78 -2.94
N PHE A 62 8.90 -15.97 -1.91
CA PHE A 62 8.61 -16.34 -0.53
C PHE A 62 7.11 -16.55 -0.29
N LEU A 63 6.27 -15.63 -0.76
CA LEU A 63 4.81 -15.75 -0.67
C LEU A 63 4.30 -16.95 -1.47
N THR A 64 4.86 -17.20 -2.65
CA THR A 64 4.54 -18.40 -3.46
C THR A 64 4.89 -19.68 -2.71
N PHE A 65 6.08 -19.73 -2.09
CA PHE A 65 6.51 -20.85 -1.26
C PHE A 65 5.54 -21.09 -0.09
N LEU A 66 5.16 -20.06 0.65
CA LEU A 66 4.21 -20.16 1.76
C LEU A 66 2.84 -20.67 1.29
N ALA A 67 2.30 -20.12 0.20
CA ALA A 67 1.01 -20.54 -0.34
C ALA A 67 1.00 -22.03 -0.73
N HIS A 68 2.10 -22.51 -1.31
CA HIS A 68 2.26 -23.91 -1.68
C HIS A 68 2.35 -24.83 -0.45
N ASP A 69 3.14 -24.42 0.54
CA ASP A 69 3.29 -25.16 1.80
C ASP A 69 1.96 -25.29 2.54
N MET A 70 1.22 -24.18 2.67
CA MET A 70 -0.13 -24.15 3.26
C MET A 70 -1.11 -25.09 2.58
N THR A 71 -1.04 -25.19 1.24
CA THR A 71 -1.93 -26.07 0.46
C THR A 71 -1.56 -27.54 0.63
N LYS A 72 -0.26 -27.85 0.71
CA LYS A 72 0.25 -29.23 0.84
C LYS A 72 0.12 -29.81 2.24
N HIS A 73 0.18 -28.95 3.25
CA HIS A 73 0.26 -29.34 4.64
C HIS A 73 -0.86 -28.68 5.46
N PRO A 74 -2.13 -28.94 5.11
CA PRO A 74 -3.26 -28.35 5.80
C PRO A 74 -3.27 -28.81 7.26
N GLY A 75 -3.35 -27.86 8.20
CA GLY A 75 -3.38 -28.13 9.64
C GLY A 75 -2.01 -28.22 10.33
N THR A 76 -0.89 -28.18 9.60
CA THR A 76 0.45 -28.10 10.20
C THR A 76 1.21 -26.83 9.83
N SER A 77 0.98 -26.28 8.63
CA SER A 77 1.62 -25.02 8.21
C SER A 77 0.98 -23.78 8.81
N ILE A 78 -0.31 -23.84 9.15
CA ILE A 78 -1.00 -22.83 9.95
C ILE A 78 -1.59 -23.53 11.16
N ILE A 79 -1.03 -23.22 12.32
CA ILE A 79 -1.51 -23.73 13.61
C ILE A 79 -1.91 -22.56 14.50
N PRO A 80 -2.91 -22.73 15.38
CA PRO A 80 -3.18 -21.76 16.43
C PRO A 80 -1.95 -21.55 17.31
N ILE A 81 -1.80 -20.35 17.86
CA ILE A 81 -0.79 -20.07 18.88
C ILE A 81 -1.05 -21.02 20.06
N PRO A 82 -0.08 -21.87 20.45
CA PRO A 82 -0.24 -22.77 21.59
C PRO A 82 -0.54 -22.00 22.87
N ALA A 83 -1.43 -22.54 23.71
CA ALA A 83 -1.80 -21.90 24.98
C ALA A 83 -0.57 -21.59 25.84
N THR A 84 0.39 -22.52 25.92
CA THR A 84 1.64 -22.34 26.66
C THR A 84 2.48 -21.16 26.16
N LEU A 85 2.51 -20.93 24.85
CA LEU A 85 3.22 -19.79 24.26
C LEU A 85 2.48 -18.48 24.56
N ARG A 86 1.15 -18.49 24.45
CA ARG A 86 0.30 -17.35 24.82
C ARG A 86 0.49 -16.97 26.28
N ASP A 87 0.45 -17.94 27.20
CA ASP A 87 0.59 -17.71 28.64
C ASP A 87 1.97 -17.14 28.96
N ARG A 88 3.01 -17.65 28.30
CA ARG A 88 4.37 -17.13 28.44
C ARG A 88 4.51 -15.71 27.88
N MET A 89 3.89 -15.41 26.74
CA MET A 89 3.86 -14.03 26.22
C MET A 89 3.17 -13.11 27.22
N ALA A 90 1.98 -13.48 27.71
CA ALA A 90 1.24 -12.71 28.70
C ALA A 90 2.02 -12.49 30.01
N ALA A 91 2.74 -13.51 30.51
CA ALA A 91 3.58 -13.37 31.69
C ALA A 91 4.77 -12.42 31.50
N LEU A 92 5.27 -12.28 30.27
CA LEU A 92 6.42 -11.42 29.96
C LEU A 92 6.01 -9.97 29.69
N VAL A 93 4.84 -9.73 29.08
CA VAL A 93 4.43 -8.40 28.61
C VAL A 93 3.14 -7.89 29.23
N GLY A 94 2.47 -8.67 30.08
CA GLY A 94 1.12 -8.38 30.57
C GLY A 94 0.99 -7.13 31.45
N ASP A 95 2.09 -6.69 32.07
CA ASP A 95 2.16 -5.48 32.88
C ASP A 95 2.78 -4.29 32.11
N ILE A 96 3.12 -4.46 30.83
CA ILE A 96 3.67 -3.38 29.99
C ILE A 96 2.51 -2.56 29.45
N ASP A 97 2.45 -1.29 29.85
CA ASP A 97 1.56 -0.30 29.25
C ASP A 97 2.12 0.11 27.88
N VAL A 98 1.38 -0.18 26.80
CA VAL A 98 1.78 0.10 25.42
C VAL A 98 0.72 0.97 24.77
N ASP A 99 1.13 2.15 24.33
CA ASP A 99 0.33 3.00 23.45
C ASP A 99 0.48 2.52 22.00
N LEU A 100 -0.58 1.95 21.44
CA LEU A 100 -0.59 1.46 20.05
C LEU A 100 -0.70 2.59 19.01
N ASP A 101 -1.05 3.80 19.45
CA ASP A 101 -1.15 4.99 18.61
C ASP A 101 0.13 5.85 18.67
N ALA A 102 1.09 5.49 19.51
CA ALA A 102 2.38 6.18 19.61
C ALA A 102 3.18 6.06 18.29
N GLU A 103 3.94 7.11 17.97
CA GLU A 103 4.85 7.10 16.83
C GLU A 103 5.94 6.03 17.03
N ILE A 104 6.23 5.25 15.97
CA ILE A 104 7.26 4.20 16.03
C ILE A 104 8.63 4.87 16.02
N ASP A 105 9.28 4.92 17.19
CA ASP A 105 10.65 5.40 17.36
C ASP A 105 11.65 4.24 17.42
N GLY A 106 12.80 4.39 16.74
CA GLY A 106 13.86 3.38 16.71
C GLY A 106 14.59 3.28 15.37
N GLY A 107 15.89 2.99 15.42
CA GLY A 107 16.70 2.77 14.23
C GLY A 107 16.32 1.47 13.53
N VAL A 108 15.78 1.58 12.32
CA VAL A 108 15.70 0.43 11.39
C VAL A 108 17.12 0.06 10.97
N ALA A 109 17.58 -1.11 11.40
CA ALA A 109 18.78 -1.71 10.83
C ALA A 109 18.47 -2.10 9.38
N LEU A 110 19.03 -1.34 8.44
CA LEU A 110 19.06 -1.66 7.01
C LEU A 110 20.19 -2.63 6.72
#